data_AF-A0A3C0FN98-F1
#
_entry.id   AF-A0A3C0FN98-F1
#
_cell.length_a   1.000
_cell.length_b   1.000
_cell.length_c   1.000
_cell.angle_alpha   90.00
_cell.angle_beta   90.00
_cell.angle_gamma   90.00
#
_symmetry.space_group_name_H-M   'P 1'
#
loop_
_entity.id
_entity.type
_entity.pdbx_description
1 polymer ?
#
loop_
_entity_poly.entity_id
_entity_poly.type
_entity_poly.pdbx_seq_one_letter_code
_entity_poly.pdbx_strand_id
1 'polypeptide(L)'
;MALISDLPSHVKIVEVGPRDGLQNEKAMVPTQTKVELIHRLNDAGLSVIEATAFVSPKWVPQMADAPDVMAQITRKPGVTYPVLAPNMKGLEAAIAAGATEVAVFGAASESFSQKNINCSITESLDRFRPVAHAAREAGLAVRGYVSCVLGCPYEGDIAPEKVAEVAKALYDMGCYEISLGDTIGTGTPAKAQAMIAAVARHVPTEKLAAHFHDTYGQALANLLAVL
;
A
#
# COMPACT_ATOMS: atom_id res chain seq x y z
N MET A 1 2.80 -28.92 6.63
CA MET A 1 1.92 -28.45 5.54
C MET A 1 0.65 -27.96 6.20
N ALA A 2 0.25 -26.71 5.99
CA ALA A 2 -1.08 -26.27 6.39
C ALA A 2 -2.12 -27.15 5.69
N LEU A 3 -3.10 -27.65 6.43
CA LEU A 3 -4.22 -28.38 5.84
C LEU A 3 -5.15 -27.34 5.19
N ILE A 4 -5.88 -27.72 4.13
CA ILE A 4 -6.85 -26.82 3.47
C ILE A 4 -7.90 -26.28 4.47
N SER A 5 -8.12 -26.98 5.60
CA SER A 5 -8.97 -26.56 6.71
C SER A 5 -8.48 -25.34 7.50
N ASP A 6 -7.20 -24.96 7.36
CA ASP A 6 -6.58 -23.86 8.10
C ASP A 6 -6.63 -22.52 7.32
N LEU A 7 -7.15 -22.54 6.09
CA LEU A 7 -7.24 -21.36 5.23
C LEU A 7 -8.43 -20.46 5.62
N PRO A 8 -8.33 -19.14 5.41
CA PRO A 8 -9.41 -18.22 5.70
C PRO A 8 -10.61 -18.49 4.79
N SER A 9 -11.81 -18.49 5.37
CA SER A 9 -13.06 -18.66 4.60
C SER A 9 -13.38 -17.44 3.72
N HIS A 10 -12.67 -16.32 3.90
CA HIS A 10 -12.83 -15.10 3.14
C HIS A 10 -11.50 -14.35 3.02
N VAL A 11 -11.23 -13.79 1.84
CA VAL A 11 -10.05 -12.95 1.58
C VAL A 11 -10.54 -11.63 0.99
N LYS A 12 -10.02 -10.52 1.52
CA LYS A 12 -10.24 -9.18 0.96
C LYS A 12 -9.13 -8.87 -0.05
N ILE A 13 -9.51 -8.67 -1.31
CA ILE A 13 -8.59 -8.20 -2.36
C ILE A 13 -8.61 -6.67 -2.35
N VAL A 14 -7.42 -6.06 -2.25
CA VAL A 14 -7.24 -4.62 -2.47
C VAL A 14 -6.70 -4.42 -3.87
N GLU A 15 -7.54 -3.90 -4.76
CA GLU A 15 -7.17 -3.66 -6.14
C GLU A 15 -6.37 -2.37 -6.26
N VAL A 16 -5.13 -2.47 -6.72
CA VAL A 16 -4.19 -1.34 -6.78
C VAL A 16 -3.85 -0.92 -8.22
N GLY A 17 -4.45 -1.57 -9.22
CA GLY A 17 -4.24 -1.30 -10.64
C GLY A 17 -4.37 0.17 -11.03
N PRO A 18 -5.43 0.90 -10.64
CA PRO A 18 -5.61 2.31 -11.00
C PRO A 18 -4.54 3.25 -10.44
N ARG A 19 -3.91 2.89 -9.32
CA ARG A 19 -2.84 3.66 -8.68
C ARG A 19 -1.48 3.02 -8.94
N ASP A 20 -1.15 1.94 -8.24
CA ASP A 20 0.15 1.29 -8.25
C ASP A 20 0.49 0.70 -9.63
N GLY A 21 -0.49 0.10 -10.30
CA GLY A 21 -0.32 -0.39 -11.67
C GLY A 21 0.00 0.75 -12.64
N LEU A 22 -0.93 1.69 -12.80
CA LEU A 22 -0.78 2.81 -13.74
C LEU A 22 0.39 3.75 -13.42
N GLN A 23 0.80 3.87 -12.16
CA GLN A 23 1.98 4.65 -11.77
C GLN A 23 3.28 4.07 -12.37
N ASN A 24 3.35 2.75 -12.53
CA ASN A 24 4.52 2.05 -13.07
C ASN A 24 4.43 1.80 -14.58
N GLU A 25 3.32 2.21 -15.22
CA GLU A 25 3.16 2.13 -16.66
C GLU A 25 3.95 3.22 -17.38
N LYS A 26 4.55 2.84 -18.52
CA LYS A 26 5.34 3.76 -19.35
C LYS A 26 4.46 4.76 -20.10
N ALA A 27 3.27 4.33 -20.51
CA ALA A 27 2.35 5.16 -21.27
C ALA A 27 1.51 6.04 -20.34
N MET A 28 1.31 7.30 -20.72
CA MET A 28 0.35 8.15 -20.04
C MET A 28 -1.07 7.70 -20.40
N VAL A 29 -1.84 7.32 -19.38
CA VAL A 29 -3.24 6.90 -19.56
C VAL A 29 -4.15 8.11 -19.35
N PRO A 30 -5.07 8.43 -20.29
CA PRO A 30 -6.01 9.53 -20.15
C PRO A 30 -6.92 9.35 -18.93
N THR A 31 -7.30 10.47 -18.30
CA THR A 31 -8.16 10.49 -17.10
C THR A 31 -9.45 9.69 -17.29
N GLN A 32 -10.12 9.83 -18.44
CA GLN A 32 -11.35 9.08 -18.74
C GLN A 32 -11.13 7.56 -18.72
N THR A 33 -9.99 7.09 -19.21
CA THR A 33 -9.65 5.67 -19.18
C THR A 33 -9.41 5.17 -17.76
N LYS A 34 -8.82 6.01 -16.88
CA LYS A 34 -8.64 5.68 -15.45
C LYS A 34 -9.98 5.58 -14.72
N VAL A 35 -10.88 6.53 -14.98
CA VAL A 35 -12.24 6.55 -14.40
C VAL A 35 -13.02 5.32 -14.84
N GLU A 36 -13.01 5.02 -16.13
CA GLU A 36 -13.66 3.83 -16.70
C GLU A 36 -13.08 2.53 -16.10
N LEU A 37 -11.76 2.45 -15.91
CA LEU A 37 -11.14 1.31 -15.24
C LEU A 37 -11.71 1.11 -13.83
N ILE A 38 -11.78 2.18 -13.02
CA ILE A 38 -12.33 2.11 -11.65
C ILE A 38 -13.80 1.68 -11.67
N HIS A 39 -14.59 2.16 -12.64
CA HIS A 39 -16.00 1.74 -12.77
C HIS A 39 -16.13 0.26 -13.12
N ARG A 40 -15.30 -0.27 -14.01
CA ARG A 40 -15.29 -1.72 -14.33
C ARG A 40 -14.88 -2.56 -13.12
N LEU A 41 -13.90 -2.09 -12.34
CA LEU A 41 -13.47 -2.75 -11.11
C LEU A 41 -14.59 -2.73 -10.04
N ASN A 42 -15.37 -1.65 -9.97
CA ASN A 42 -16.58 -1.60 -9.16
C ASN A 42 -17.63 -2.63 -9.61
N ASP A 43 -17.81 -2.82 -10.93
CA ASP A 43 -18.77 -3.76 -11.50
C ASP A 43 -18.32 -5.22 -11.33
N ALA A 44 -17.01 -5.45 -11.20
CA ALA A 44 -16.43 -6.74 -10.87
C ALA A 44 -16.65 -7.17 -9.40
N GLY A 45 -17.16 -6.28 -8.54
CA GLY A 45 -17.51 -6.59 -7.15
C GLY A 45 -16.37 -6.41 -6.14
N LEU A 46 -15.31 -5.67 -6.50
CA LEU A 46 -14.24 -5.34 -5.57
C LEU A 46 -14.73 -4.38 -4.47
N SER A 47 -14.31 -4.65 -3.24
CA SER A 47 -14.68 -3.85 -2.06
C SER A 47 -13.69 -2.74 -1.73
N VAL A 48 -12.46 -2.82 -2.26
CA VAL A 48 -11.41 -1.81 -2.06
C VAL A 48 -10.67 -1.62 -3.38
N ILE A 49 -10.68 -0.39 -3.90
CA ILE A 49 -10.01 -0.01 -5.14
C ILE A 49 -9.16 1.23 -4.88
N GLU A 50 -7.84 1.09 -4.88
CA GLU A 50 -6.94 2.21 -4.71
C GLU A 50 -6.96 3.10 -5.95
N ALA A 51 -7.62 4.25 -5.83
CA ALA A 51 -8.08 5.02 -6.97
C ALA A 51 -6.98 5.86 -7.61
N THR A 52 -6.12 6.50 -6.80
CA THR A 52 -5.10 7.43 -7.28
C THR A 52 -4.10 7.81 -6.18
N ALA A 53 -3.17 8.72 -6.48
CA ALA A 53 -2.16 9.24 -5.56
C ALA A 53 -2.05 10.77 -5.61
N PHE A 54 -2.20 11.43 -4.46
CA PHE A 54 -1.94 12.86 -4.27
C PHE A 54 -0.46 13.11 -3.97
N VAL A 55 0.37 12.86 -4.98
CA VAL A 55 1.82 13.04 -4.97
C VAL A 55 2.22 14.17 -5.92
N SER A 56 3.50 14.55 -5.92
CA SER A 56 3.96 15.61 -6.83
C SER A 56 3.88 15.13 -8.29
N PRO A 57 3.17 15.86 -9.18
CA PRO A 57 3.13 15.54 -10.61
C PRO A 57 4.51 15.63 -11.29
N LYS A 58 5.45 16.36 -10.70
CA LYS A 58 6.83 16.44 -11.17
C LYS A 58 7.55 15.08 -11.04
N TRP A 59 7.29 14.37 -9.96
CA TRP A 59 7.93 13.09 -9.66
C TRP A 59 7.14 11.91 -10.20
N VAL A 60 5.80 12.02 -10.20
CA VAL A 60 4.88 10.98 -10.66
C VAL A 60 3.85 11.59 -11.60
N PRO A 61 4.22 11.89 -12.87
CA PRO A 61 3.31 12.53 -13.81
C PRO A 61 2.08 11.68 -14.13
N GLN A 62 2.18 10.35 -14.01
CA GLN A 62 1.08 9.43 -14.20
C GLN A 62 -0.12 9.72 -13.29
N MET A 63 0.12 10.32 -12.12
CA MET A 63 -0.90 10.62 -11.10
C MET A 63 -1.27 12.11 -11.03
N ALA A 64 -0.88 12.90 -12.03
CA ALA A 64 -1.11 14.35 -12.05
C ALA A 64 -2.60 14.74 -12.03
N ASP A 65 -3.47 13.89 -12.55
CA ASP A 65 -4.92 14.06 -12.68
C ASP A 65 -5.71 13.46 -11.51
N ALA A 66 -5.07 13.19 -10.36
CA ALA A 66 -5.72 12.63 -9.18
C ALA A 66 -7.01 13.37 -8.74
N PRO A 67 -7.06 14.72 -8.69
CA PRO A 67 -8.30 15.43 -8.38
C PRO A 67 -9.41 15.15 -9.40
N ASP A 68 -9.08 15.12 -10.70
CA ASP A 68 -10.05 14.93 -11.78
C ASP A 68 -10.60 13.50 -11.78
N VAL A 69 -9.77 12.50 -11.48
CA VAL A 69 -10.21 11.12 -11.30
C VAL A 69 -11.19 11.02 -10.13
N MET A 70 -10.83 11.55 -8.96
CA MET A 70 -11.66 11.48 -7.76
C MET A 70 -13.00 12.23 -7.89
N ALA A 71 -13.03 13.29 -8.69
CA ALA A 71 -14.25 14.03 -8.99
C ALA A 71 -15.21 13.28 -9.93
N GLN A 72 -14.69 12.39 -10.79
CA GLN A 72 -15.45 11.73 -11.84
C GLN A 72 -15.83 10.27 -11.52
N ILE A 73 -15.18 9.64 -10.53
CA ILE A 73 -15.58 8.30 -10.11
C ILE A 73 -16.95 8.29 -9.44
N THR A 74 -17.78 7.32 -9.81
CA THR A 74 -19.01 7.04 -9.09
C THR A 74 -18.68 6.08 -7.94
N ARG A 75 -18.83 6.56 -6.70
CA ARG A 75 -18.56 5.77 -5.50
C ARG A 75 -19.75 4.85 -5.21
N LYS A 76 -19.53 3.53 -5.17
CA LYS A 76 -20.57 2.55 -4.81
C LYS A 76 -20.69 2.40 -3.29
N PRO A 77 -21.91 2.22 -2.75
CA PRO A 77 -22.09 1.89 -1.33
C PRO A 77 -21.31 0.64 -0.94
N GLY A 78 -20.59 0.69 0.18
CA GLY A 78 -19.80 -0.43 0.69
C GLY A 78 -18.44 -0.67 0.02
N VAL A 79 -18.05 0.18 -0.94
CA VAL A 79 -16.72 0.14 -1.58
C VAL A 79 -15.87 1.30 -1.07
N THR A 80 -14.60 1.05 -0.71
CA THR A 80 -13.65 2.11 -0.36
C THR A 80 -12.69 2.41 -1.51
N TYR A 81 -12.31 3.68 -1.61
CA TYR A 81 -11.45 4.21 -2.66
C TYR A 81 -10.20 4.87 -2.06
N PRO A 82 -9.28 4.09 -1.46
CA PRO A 82 -8.08 4.65 -0.85
C PRO A 82 -7.25 5.41 -1.87
N VAL A 83 -6.59 6.48 -1.39
CA VAL A 83 -5.63 7.25 -2.19
C VAL A 83 -4.32 7.43 -1.45
N LEU A 84 -3.19 7.43 -2.17
CA LEU A 84 -1.89 7.65 -1.56
C LEU A 84 -1.71 9.15 -1.24
N ALA A 85 -1.37 9.48 0.01
CA ALA A 85 -1.17 10.87 0.46
C ALA A 85 0.01 10.97 1.45
N PRO A 86 1.26 11.01 0.96
CA PRO A 86 2.44 10.81 1.82
C PRO A 86 2.92 12.08 2.55
N ASN A 87 2.22 13.20 2.41
CA ASN A 87 2.57 14.47 3.06
C ASN A 87 1.32 15.32 3.28
N MET A 88 1.44 16.38 4.09
CA MET A 88 0.28 17.21 4.44
C MET A 88 -0.43 17.85 3.26
N LYS A 89 0.32 18.35 2.27
CA LYS A 89 -0.26 18.93 1.06
C LYS A 89 -1.05 17.88 0.26
N GLY A 90 -0.53 16.65 0.18
CA GLY A 90 -1.24 15.53 -0.45
C GLY A 90 -2.50 15.14 0.30
N LEU A 91 -2.45 15.14 1.64
CA LEU A 91 -3.61 14.86 2.49
C LEU A 91 -4.71 15.92 2.35
N GLU A 92 -4.35 17.20 2.39
CA GLU A 92 -5.28 18.31 2.20
C GLU A 92 -6.00 18.20 0.84
N ALA A 93 -5.25 17.87 -0.22
CA ALA A 93 -5.81 17.65 -1.55
C ALA A 93 -6.71 16.40 -1.61
N ALA A 94 -6.33 15.31 -0.94
CA ALA A 94 -7.14 14.10 -0.84
C ALA A 94 -8.47 14.36 -0.12
N ILE A 95 -8.45 15.10 0.99
CA ILE A 95 -9.64 15.51 1.73
C ILE A 95 -10.53 16.39 0.85
N ALA A 96 -9.96 17.38 0.17
CA ALA A 96 -10.70 18.26 -0.74
C ALA A 96 -11.35 17.49 -1.91
N ALA A 97 -10.74 16.38 -2.34
CA ALA A 97 -11.28 15.48 -3.36
C ALA A 97 -12.31 14.46 -2.82
N GLY A 98 -12.62 14.50 -1.53
CA GLY A 98 -13.58 13.62 -0.88
C GLY A 98 -13.05 12.20 -0.68
N ALA A 99 -11.76 12.03 -0.40
CA ALA A 99 -11.22 10.76 0.05
C ALA A 99 -11.71 10.45 1.47
N THR A 100 -12.07 9.20 1.73
CA THR A 100 -12.45 8.69 3.06
C THR A 100 -11.39 7.78 3.68
N GLU A 101 -10.41 7.39 2.87
CA GLU A 101 -9.28 6.55 3.25
C GLU A 101 -8.03 7.04 2.51
N VAL A 102 -6.92 7.14 3.25
CA VAL A 102 -5.61 7.51 2.69
C VAL A 102 -4.57 6.46 3.04
N ALA A 103 -3.51 6.40 2.24
CA ALA A 103 -2.35 5.57 2.50
C ALA A 103 -1.07 6.39 2.68
N VAL A 104 -0.23 5.94 3.62
CA VAL A 104 1.17 6.36 3.77
C VAL A 104 2.08 5.17 3.50
N PHE A 105 3.35 5.41 3.15
CA PHE A 105 4.28 4.35 2.77
C PHE A 105 5.66 4.53 3.42
N GLY A 106 6.12 3.51 4.13
CA GLY A 106 7.49 3.37 4.61
C GLY A 106 8.25 2.29 3.84
N ALA A 107 9.49 2.03 4.27
CA ALA A 107 10.31 0.95 3.73
C ALA A 107 11.08 0.26 4.88
N ALA A 108 11.37 -1.03 4.72
CA ALA A 108 12.20 -1.80 5.65
C ALA A 108 13.71 -1.70 5.35
N SER A 109 14.10 -0.84 4.39
CA SER A 109 15.49 -0.64 3.96
C SER A 109 15.86 0.84 3.97
N GLU A 110 16.98 1.17 4.61
CA GLU A 110 17.48 2.55 4.73
C GLU A 110 17.90 3.10 3.36
N SER A 111 18.63 2.30 2.58
CA SER A 111 19.07 2.68 1.24
C SER A 111 17.89 2.91 0.30
N PHE A 112 16.82 2.12 0.44
CA PHE A 112 15.61 2.33 -0.34
C PHE A 112 14.88 3.60 0.09
N SER A 113 14.71 3.83 1.41
CA SER A 113 14.11 5.07 1.93
C SER A 113 14.87 6.31 1.44
N GLN A 114 16.20 6.30 1.54
CA GLN A 114 17.04 7.40 1.10
C GLN A 114 16.90 7.67 -0.40
N LYS A 115 16.85 6.64 -1.25
CA LYS A 115 16.74 6.82 -2.70
C LYS A 115 15.34 7.22 -3.15
N ASN A 116 14.30 6.77 -2.45
CA ASN A 116 12.90 7.00 -2.87
C ASN A 116 12.31 8.28 -2.30
N ILE A 117 12.65 8.65 -1.06
CA ILE A 117 12.06 9.79 -0.35
C ILE A 117 13.08 10.73 0.31
N ASN A 118 14.38 10.48 0.09
CA ASN A 118 15.50 11.33 0.52
C ASN A 118 15.54 11.59 2.03
N CYS A 119 15.24 10.54 2.81
CA CYS A 119 15.41 10.51 4.26
C CYS A 119 15.57 9.07 4.77
N SER A 120 16.03 8.92 6.01
CA SER A 120 16.05 7.64 6.72
C SER A 120 14.65 7.10 7.01
N ILE A 121 14.57 5.84 7.42
CA ILE A 121 13.31 5.22 7.84
C ILE A 121 12.70 6.00 9.01
N THR A 122 13.48 6.32 10.05
CA THR A 122 13.01 7.06 11.23
C THR A 122 12.45 8.43 10.84
N GLU A 123 13.18 9.19 10.03
CA GLU A 123 12.72 10.50 9.56
C GLU A 123 11.44 10.37 8.71
N SER A 124 11.30 9.31 7.91
CA SER A 124 10.08 9.06 7.14
C SER A 124 8.88 8.82 8.05
N LEU A 125 9.04 8.00 9.09
CA LEU A 125 8.01 7.71 10.07
C LEU A 125 7.59 8.98 10.81
N ASP A 126 8.55 9.82 11.21
CA ASP A 126 8.28 11.09 11.86
C ASP A 126 7.54 12.08 10.94
N ARG A 127 7.81 12.04 9.64
CA ARG A 127 7.04 12.82 8.63
C ARG A 127 5.62 12.29 8.45
N PHE A 128 5.38 10.99 8.61
CA PHE A 128 4.05 10.40 8.47
C PHE A 128 3.18 10.56 9.72
N ARG A 129 3.76 10.63 10.93
CA ARG A 129 3.02 10.86 12.19
C ARG A 129 2.00 12.01 12.11
N PRO A 130 2.39 13.24 11.73
CA PRO A 130 1.43 14.35 11.64
C PRO A 130 0.38 14.13 10.55
N VAL A 131 0.73 13.47 9.44
CA VAL A 131 -0.19 13.16 8.35
C VAL A 131 -1.25 12.16 8.80
N ALA A 132 -0.84 11.04 9.41
CA ALA A 132 -1.75 10.03 9.92
C ALA A 132 -2.64 10.60 11.05
N HIS A 133 -2.07 11.41 11.93
CA HIS A 133 -2.84 12.10 12.97
C HIS A 133 -3.90 13.03 12.36
N ALA A 134 -3.51 13.93 11.44
CA ALA A 134 -4.44 14.87 10.80
C ALA A 134 -5.53 14.16 9.98
N ALA A 135 -5.18 13.07 9.28
CA ALA A 135 -6.15 12.27 8.54
C ALA A 135 -7.21 11.68 9.48
N ARG A 136 -6.79 11.14 10.63
CA ARG A 136 -7.69 10.57 11.64
C ARG A 136 -8.57 11.63 12.30
N GLU A 137 -8.02 12.81 12.61
CA GLU A 137 -8.80 13.95 13.12
C GLU A 137 -9.86 14.41 12.11
N ALA A 138 -9.58 14.29 10.81
CA ALA A 138 -10.54 14.55 9.74
C ALA A 138 -11.52 13.37 9.50
N GLY A 139 -11.43 12.28 10.27
CA GLY A 139 -12.31 11.12 10.17
C GLY A 139 -11.95 10.12 9.07
N LEU A 140 -10.74 10.22 8.48
CA LEU A 140 -10.28 9.29 7.45
C LEU A 140 -9.61 8.05 8.07
N ALA A 141 -9.81 6.90 7.44
CA ALA A 141 -9.01 5.72 7.71
C ALA A 141 -7.60 5.88 7.10
N VAL A 142 -6.58 5.35 7.78
CA VAL A 142 -5.19 5.42 7.31
C VAL A 142 -4.63 4.00 7.13
N ARG A 143 -4.18 3.67 5.92
CA ARG A 143 -3.49 2.43 5.60
C ARG A 143 -1.97 2.67 5.54
N GLY A 144 -1.18 1.72 6.04
CA GLY A 144 0.28 1.76 5.97
C GLY A 144 0.81 0.78 4.93
N TYR A 145 1.78 1.19 4.12
CA TYR A 145 2.58 0.28 3.29
C TYR A 145 4.00 0.17 3.83
N VAL A 146 4.59 -1.02 3.77
CA VAL A 146 6.02 -1.24 4.01
C VAL A 146 6.63 -1.86 2.76
N SER A 147 7.55 -1.15 2.11
CA SER A 147 8.31 -1.66 0.96
C SER A 147 9.51 -2.51 1.38
N CYS A 148 10.01 -3.32 0.45
CA CYS A 148 11.22 -4.15 0.59
C CYS A 148 11.13 -5.23 1.68
N VAL A 149 9.94 -5.80 1.92
CA VAL A 149 9.76 -6.72 3.05
C VAL A 149 10.41 -8.10 2.85
N LEU A 150 10.67 -8.50 1.60
CA LEU A 150 11.34 -9.78 1.27
C LEU A 150 12.69 -9.59 0.53
N GLY A 151 13.18 -8.35 0.49
CA GLY A 151 14.43 -8.00 -0.17
C GLY A 151 14.45 -6.54 -0.64
N CYS A 152 15.65 -6.01 -0.79
CA CYS A 152 15.92 -4.66 -1.26
C CYS A 152 16.84 -4.69 -2.49
N PRO A 153 16.58 -3.88 -3.54
CA PRO A 153 17.45 -3.81 -4.72
C PRO A 153 18.84 -3.20 -4.45
N TYR A 154 19.07 -2.69 -3.23
CA TYR A 154 20.32 -2.01 -2.85
C TYR A 154 21.06 -2.74 -1.72
N GLU A 155 20.33 -3.21 -0.71
CA GLU A 155 20.90 -3.88 0.48
C GLU A 155 20.86 -5.40 0.40
N GLY A 156 20.11 -5.96 -0.56
CA GLY A 156 19.91 -7.40 -0.66
C GLY A 156 18.91 -7.89 0.37
N ASP A 157 19.32 -8.82 1.22
CA ASP A 157 18.42 -9.42 2.22
C ASP A 157 18.04 -8.42 3.32
N ILE A 158 16.75 -8.41 3.65
CA ILE A 158 16.17 -7.60 4.72
C ILE A 158 15.75 -8.53 5.85
N ALA A 159 16.19 -8.23 7.07
CA ALA A 159 15.84 -9.02 8.25
C ALA A 159 14.33 -8.87 8.57
N PRO A 160 13.59 -9.96 8.83
CA PRO A 160 12.17 -9.91 9.24
C PRO A 160 11.89 -8.95 10.40
N GLU A 161 12.81 -8.85 11.36
CA GLU A 161 12.72 -7.94 12.50
C GLU A 161 12.67 -6.46 12.06
N LYS A 162 13.39 -6.09 10.99
CA LYS A 162 13.32 -4.72 10.44
C LYS A 162 11.97 -4.42 9.81
N VAL A 163 11.36 -5.39 9.16
CA VAL A 163 9.98 -5.26 8.68
C VAL A 163 9.02 -5.07 9.85
N ALA A 164 9.18 -5.88 10.91
CA ALA A 164 8.35 -5.81 12.11
C ALA A 164 8.46 -4.46 12.85
N GLU A 165 9.66 -3.90 12.96
CA GLU A 165 9.90 -2.56 13.54
C GLU A 165 9.07 -1.48 12.82
N VAL A 166 9.14 -1.45 11.48
CA VAL A 166 8.42 -0.44 10.67
C VAL A 166 6.91 -0.68 10.68
N ALA A 167 6.48 -1.94 10.55
CA ALA A 167 5.06 -2.30 10.61
C ALA A 167 4.43 -1.91 11.96
N LYS A 168 5.14 -2.19 13.07
CA LYS A 168 4.71 -1.77 14.40
C LYS A 168 4.61 -0.25 14.50
N ALA A 169 5.61 0.49 14.00
CA ALA A 169 5.60 1.95 14.06
C ALA A 169 4.41 2.56 13.29
N LEU A 170 4.07 2.02 12.13
CA LEU A 170 2.88 2.42 11.37
C LEU A 170 1.58 2.06 12.09
N TYR A 171 1.51 0.86 12.69
CA TYR A 171 0.35 0.43 13.45
C TYR A 171 0.11 1.30 14.70
N ASP A 172 1.17 1.57 15.48
CA ASP A 172 1.13 2.46 16.65
C ASP A 172 0.75 3.90 16.27
N MET A 173 1.00 4.32 15.04
CA MET A 173 0.59 5.63 14.49
C MET A 173 -0.92 5.73 14.23
N GLY A 174 -1.64 4.62 14.32
CA GLY A 174 -3.07 4.53 14.06
C GLY A 174 -3.42 4.07 12.64
N CYS A 175 -2.47 3.50 11.89
CA CYS A 175 -2.81 2.81 10.66
C CYS A 175 -3.67 1.58 10.98
N TYR A 176 -4.83 1.46 10.34
CA TYR A 176 -5.77 0.38 10.64
C TYR A 176 -5.35 -0.95 10.01
N GLU A 177 -4.54 -0.92 8.94
CA GLU A 177 -4.04 -2.10 8.23
C GLU A 177 -2.65 -1.79 7.65
N ILE A 178 -1.75 -2.77 7.71
CA ILE A 178 -0.37 -2.68 7.20
C ILE A 178 -0.18 -3.66 6.03
N SER A 179 0.08 -3.12 4.84
CA SER A 179 0.40 -3.87 3.63
C SER A 179 1.90 -4.10 3.52
N LEU A 180 2.30 -5.37 3.47
CA LEU A 180 3.68 -5.83 3.46
C LEU A 180 4.10 -6.14 2.02
N GLY A 181 4.92 -5.25 1.45
CA GLY A 181 5.27 -5.20 0.04
C GLY A 181 6.58 -5.90 -0.32
N ASP A 182 6.51 -7.00 -1.07
CA ASP A 182 7.66 -7.53 -1.82
C ASP A 182 7.82 -6.74 -3.13
N THR A 183 8.42 -5.57 -2.99
CA THR A 183 8.52 -4.53 -4.03
C THR A 183 9.24 -4.99 -5.30
N ILE A 184 10.17 -5.93 -5.18
CA ILE A 184 10.99 -6.41 -6.30
C ILE A 184 10.68 -7.87 -6.69
N GLY A 185 9.72 -8.51 -6.00
CA GLY A 185 9.27 -9.86 -6.31
C GLY A 185 10.32 -10.95 -6.08
N THR A 186 11.34 -10.69 -5.25
CA THR A 186 12.44 -11.64 -5.00
C THR A 186 12.16 -12.59 -3.83
N GLY A 187 11.02 -12.41 -3.15
CA GLY A 187 10.62 -13.24 -2.04
C GLY A 187 10.32 -14.68 -2.43
N THR A 188 10.46 -15.58 -1.46
CA THR A 188 10.09 -16.99 -1.59
C THR A 188 9.15 -17.37 -0.43
N PRO A 189 8.41 -18.50 -0.53
CA PRO A 189 7.44 -18.89 0.48
C PRO A 189 8.01 -18.92 1.91
N ALA A 190 9.23 -19.44 2.08
CA ALA A 190 9.90 -19.48 3.37
C ALA A 190 10.26 -18.09 3.91
N LYS A 191 10.72 -17.18 3.05
CA LYS A 191 10.99 -15.78 3.44
C LYS A 191 9.69 -15.07 3.84
N ALA A 192 8.61 -15.27 3.08
CA ALA A 192 7.31 -14.69 3.35
C ALA A 192 6.75 -15.14 4.71
N GLN A 193 6.81 -16.44 5.01
CA GLN A 193 6.38 -16.99 6.31
C GLN A 193 7.21 -16.45 7.47
N ALA A 194 8.54 -16.41 7.34
CA ALA A 194 9.42 -15.87 8.37
C ALA A 194 9.14 -14.37 8.63
N MET A 195 8.90 -13.61 7.57
CA MET A 195 8.52 -12.19 7.65
C MET A 195 7.19 -12.01 8.39
N ILE A 196 6.13 -12.74 8.00
CA ILE A 196 4.82 -12.67 8.68
C ILE A 196 4.93 -13.09 10.14
N ALA A 197 5.65 -14.17 10.46
CA ALA A 197 5.85 -14.63 11.82
C ALA A 197 6.52 -13.56 12.70
N ALA A 198 7.49 -12.81 12.16
CA ALA A 198 8.14 -11.73 12.89
C ALA A 198 7.19 -10.55 13.12
N VAL A 199 6.43 -10.13 12.10
CA VAL A 199 5.49 -9.00 12.17
C VAL A 199 4.31 -9.31 13.09
N ALA A 200 3.77 -10.53 13.04
CA ALA A 200 2.63 -10.98 13.83
C ALA A 200 2.87 -10.96 15.36
N ARG A 201 4.13 -10.86 15.80
CA ARG A 201 4.48 -10.63 17.22
C ARG A 201 4.12 -9.23 17.70
N HIS A 202 3.89 -8.28 16.79
CA HIS A 202 3.71 -6.86 17.11
C HIS A 202 2.44 -6.25 16.52
N VAL A 203 1.95 -6.78 15.40
CA VAL A 203 0.73 -6.33 14.73
C VAL A 203 -0.20 -7.52 14.55
N PRO A 204 -1.48 -7.45 14.96
CA PRO A 204 -2.41 -8.56 14.80
C PRO A 204 -2.55 -8.98 13.33
N THR A 205 -2.62 -10.28 13.05
CA THR A 205 -2.64 -10.82 11.68
C THR A 205 -3.83 -10.30 10.86
N GLU A 206 -4.98 -10.08 11.49
CA GLU A 206 -6.17 -9.49 10.87
C GLU A 206 -6.01 -8.02 10.45
N LYS A 207 -4.89 -7.39 10.84
CA LYS A 207 -4.48 -6.03 10.45
C LYS A 207 -3.33 -6.04 9.45
N LEU A 208 -2.96 -7.20 8.92
CA LEU A 208 -1.91 -7.35 7.91
C LEU A 208 -2.50 -7.62 6.54
N ALA A 209 -1.83 -7.12 5.51
CA ALA A 209 -2.07 -7.44 4.12
C ALA A 209 -0.75 -7.82 3.43
N ALA A 210 -0.83 -8.66 2.40
CA ALA A 210 0.31 -9.07 1.60
C ALA A 210 0.24 -8.43 0.21
N HIS A 211 1.34 -7.82 -0.24
CA HIS A 211 1.48 -7.20 -1.57
C HIS A 211 2.72 -7.76 -2.23
N PHE A 212 2.57 -8.80 -3.05
CA PHE A 212 3.71 -9.49 -3.64
C PHE A 212 3.77 -9.29 -5.15
N HIS A 213 4.87 -8.71 -5.63
CA HIS A 213 5.11 -8.57 -7.06
C HIS A 213 5.50 -9.90 -7.69
N ASP A 214 5.12 -10.09 -8.96
CA ASP A 214 5.35 -11.34 -9.68
C ASP A 214 6.57 -11.30 -10.60
N THR A 215 7.53 -10.40 -10.32
CA THR A 215 8.74 -10.19 -11.15
C THR A 215 9.52 -11.49 -11.42
N TYR A 216 9.49 -12.43 -10.47
CA TYR A 216 10.15 -13.74 -10.57
C TYR A 216 9.17 -14.93 -10.50
N GLY A 217 7.88 -14.70 -10.78
CA GLY A 217 6.87 -15.76 -10.78
C GLY A 217 6.54 -16.33 -9.39
N GLN A 218 6.82 -15.58 -8.32
CA GLN A 218 6.67 -16.05 -6.93
C GLN A 218 5.40 -15.53 -6.24
N ALA A 219 4.66 -14.58 -6.83
CA ALA A 219 3.62 -13.85 -6.11
C ALA A 219 2.54 -14.78 -5.53
N LEU A 220 1.97 -15.66 -6.36
CA LEU A 220 0.93 -16.59 -5.94
C LEU A 220 1.44 -17.64 -4.94
N ALA A 221 2.68 -18.12 -5.12
CA ALA A 221 3.28 -19.08 -4.19
C ALA A 221 3.52 -18.43 -2.82
N ASN A 222 3.97 -17.18 -2.79
CA ASN A 222 4.19 -16.41 -1.58
C ASN A 222 2.85 -16.09 -0.88
N LEU A 223 1.82 -15.71 -1.65
CA LEU A 223 0.46 -15.49 -1.12
C LEU A 223 -0.08 -16.76 -0.47
N LEU A 224 -0.04 -17.89 -1.17
CA LEU A 224 -0.49 -19.18 -0.63
C LEU A 224 0.23 -19.55 0.68
N ALA A 225 1.51 -19.19 0.80
CA ALA A 225 2.31 -19.51 1.98
C ALA A 225 1.91 -18.70 3.23
N VAL A 226 1.20 -17.58 3.07
CA VAL A 226 0.81 -16.66 4.14
C VAL A 226 -0.71 -16.47 4.26
N LEU A 227 -1.49 -17.28 3.55
CA LEU A 227 -2.94 -17.39 3.73
C LEU A 227 -3.27 -18.11 5.04
#